data_AF-A0A7W1EM27-F1
#
_entry.id   AF-A0A7W1EM27-F1
#
_cell.length_a   1.000
_cell.length_b   1.000
_cell.length_c   1.000
_cell.angle_alpha   90.00
_cell.angle_beta   90.00
_cell.angle_gamma   90.00
#
_symmetry.space_group_name_H-M   'P 1'
#
loop_
_entity.id
_entity.type
_entity.pdbx_description
1 polymer ?
#
loop_
_entity_poly.entity_id
_entity_poly.type
_entity_poly.pdbx_seq_one_letter_code
_entity_poly.pdbx_strand_id
1 'polypeptide(L)'
;FDTVSAAPGTGVVTVVIERGFVAHRVTESVDVFVGRDDVDDSLATDHEERRRDRRRDHHHDRPHGDKHEYWLSVAFPVLRSSARHAFAGDVSVDGDSLAREQMRATVSIDDASRVDERRERVAMMARAVARGAAKYAVAKSVKDRKGETAGKIANVAVTLLERADVRSWHLLPRQLELRRLTLPVGAHDLRLVITDVDGERTVATTHVVVTAGAPSLVTVRLWDHRGAARLASR
;
A
#
# COMPACT_ATOMS: atom_id res chain seq x y z
N PHE A 1 28.41 3.74 -17.50
CA PHE A 1 28.94 2.99 -16.34
C PHE A 1 30.44 2.93 -16.51
N ASP A 2 31.18 3.89 -15.93
CA ASP A 2 32.64 3.84 -15.99
C ASP A 2 33.14 2.59 -15.27
N THR A 3 33.86 1.76 -16.01
CA THR A 3 34.62 0.64 -15.45
C THR A 3 35.78 1.24 -14.66
N VAL A 4 35.57 1.47 -13.37
CA VAL A 4 36.67 1.65 -12.43
C VAL A 4 37.46 0.35 -12.47
N SER A 5 38.58 0.35 -13.21
CA SER A 5 39.48 -0.79 -13.31
C SER A 5 40.00 -1.09 -11.91
N ALA A 6 39.70 -2.28 -11.39
CA ALA A 6 40.29 -2.77 -10.16
C ALA A 6 41.83 -2.76 -10.33
N ALA A 7 42.55 -2.43 -9.26
CA ALA A 7 44.01 -2.56 -9.26
C ALA A 7 44.41 -4.02 -9.54
N PRO A 8 45.59 -4.30 -10.13
CA PRO A 8 46.04 -5.66 -10.39
C PRO A 8 45.97 -6.51 -9.12
N GLY A 9 45.33 -7.69 -9.18
CA GLY A 9 45.14 -8.56 -8.02
C GLY A 9 43.96 -8.20 -7.10
N THR A 10 43.09 -7.28 -7.50
CA THR A 10 41.82 -6.98 -6.82
C THR A 10 40.61 -7.25 -7.72
N GLY A 11 39.46 -7.49 -7.11
CA GLY A 11 38.17 -7.63 -7.79
C GLY A 11 37.10 -6.75 -7.16
N VAL A 12 36.01 -6.55 -7.90
CA VAL A 12 34.87 -5.73 -7.46
C VAL A 12 33.77 -6.63 -6.95
N VAL A 13 33.33 -6.38 -5.72
CA VAL A 13 32.17 -7.03 -5.11
C VAL A 13 31.05 -6.02 -4.93
N THR A 14 29.87 -6.33 -5.44
CA THR A 14 28.66 -5.55 -5.19
C THR A 14 27.82 -6.30 -4.17
N VAL A 15 27.54 -5.66 -3.04
CA VAL A 15 26.64 -6.15 -2.00
C VAL A 15 25.31 -5.42 -2.14
N VAL A 16 24.24 -6.17 -2.37
CA VAL A 16 22.86 -5.69 -2.39
C VAL A 16 22.23 -6.00 -1.05
N ILE A 17 21.81 -4.97 -0.32
CA ILE A 17 21.22 -5.08 1.01
C ILE A 17 19.74 -4.72 0.89
N GLU A 18 18.88 -5.70 1.15
CA GLU A 18 17.43 -5.54 1.14
C GLU A 18 16.92 -5.40 2.58
N ARG A 19 16.13 -4.36 2.87
CA ARG A 19 15.60 -4.13 4.22
C ARG A 19 14.09 -4.00 4.24
N GLY A 20 13.45 -4.70 5.17
CA GLY A 20 12.01 -4.59 5.46
C GLY A 20 11.12 -4.89 4.26
N PHE A 21 9.88 -4.41 4.32
CA PHE A 21 8.91 -4.50 3.22
C PHE A 21 8.30 -3.13 2.91
N VAL A 22 7.99 -2.87 1.65
CA VAL A 22 7.33 -1.62 1.25
C VAL A 22 5.94 -1.47 1.90
N ALA A 23 5.47 -0.24 2.09
CA ALA A 23 4.07 0.03 2.42
C ALA A 23 3.12 -0.62 1.40
N HIS A 24 1.96 -1.09 1.88
CA HIS A 24 1.00 -1.85 1.09
C HIS A 24 -0.40 -1.26 1.21
N ARG A 25 -1.23 -1.48 0.18
CA ARG A 25 -2.61 -1.00 0.18
C ARG A 25 -3.49 -1.94 0.98
N VAL A 26 -4.38 -1.37 1.79
CA VAL A 26 -5.46 -2.09 2.48
C VAL A 26 -6.80 -1.50 2.05
N THR A 27 -7.87 -2.27 2.21
CA THR A 27 -9.22 -1.78 1.96
C THR A 27 -9.71 -1.02 3.19
N GLU A 28 -10.14 0.21 2.99
CA GLU A 28 -11.02 0.92 3.92
C GLU A 28 -12.38 1.14 3.25
N SER A 29 -13.42 1.31 4.05
CA SER A 29 -14.77 1.56 3.56
C SER A 29 -15.44 2.66 4.36
N VAL A 30 -16.28 3.43 3.68
CA VAL A 30 -17.24 4.34 4.31
C VAL A 30 -18.64 3.84 3.98
N ASP A 31 -19.45 3.69 5.02
CA ASP A 31 -20.83 3.29 4.92
C ASP A 31 -21.72 4.53 5.00
N VAL A 32 -22.53 4.72 3.97
CA VAL A 32 -23.49 5.81 3.84
C VAL A 32 -24.89 5.22 3.84
N PHE A 33 -25.73 5.71 4.74
CA PHE A 33 -27.15 5.40 4.75
C PHE A 33 -27.88 6.51 4.00
N VAL A 34 -28.45 6.18 2.85
CA VAL A 34 -29.18 7.13 2.01
C VAL A 34 -30.67 7.02 2.32
N GLY A 35 -31.20 8.05 2.98
CA GLY A 35 -32.63 8.24 3.20
C GLY A 35 -33.31 8.86 1.98
N ARG A 36 -34.65 8.84 1.95
CA ARG A 36 -35.45 9.39 0.85
C ARG A 36 -35.40 10.93 0.79
N ASP A 37 -35.09 11.58 1.92
CA ASP A 37 -35.13 13.04 2.06
C ASP A 37 -33.84 13.75 1.56
N ASP A 38 -32.75 13.02 1.33
CA ASP A 38 -31.44 13.61 0.98
C ASP A 38 -31.21 13.80 -0.54
N VAL A 39 -32.03 13.17 -1.37
CA VAL A 39 -31.80 13.09 -2.84
C VAL A 39 -32.64 14.08 -3.64
N ASP A 40 -33.78 14.54 -3.09
CA ASP A 40 -34.69 15.45 -3.80
C ASP A 40 -34.21 16.91 -3.78
N ASP A 41 -33.42 17.32 -2.78
CA ASP A 41 -33.11 18.74 -2.56
C ASP A 41 -31.85 19.23 -3.30
N SER A 42 -31.04 18.34 -3.87
CA SER A 42 -29.73 18.70 -4.47
C SER A 42 -29.71 18.79 -5.99
N LEU A 43 -30.79 18.39 -6.68
CA LEU A 43 -30.89 18.40 -8.14
C LEU A 43 -32.11 19.14 -8.69
N ALA A 44 -32.89 19.82 -7.84
CA ALA A 44 -33.88 20.78 -8.29
C ALA A 44 -33.18 22.04 -8.79
N THR A 45 -32.63 21.95 -10.01
CA THR A 45 -32.25 23.11 -10.82
C THR A 45 -33.42 24.09 -10.87
N ASP A 46 -33.12 25.32 -10.47
CA ASP A 46 -33.92 26.52 -10.68
C ASP A 46 -34.52 26.56 -12.09
N HIS A 47 -35.77 26.14 -12.25
CA HIS A 47 -36.59 26.59 -13.37
C HIS A 47 -38.09 26.56 -13.00
N GLU A 48 -38.65 27.75 -13.12
CA GLU A 48 -40.07 28.12 -13.29
C GLU A 48 -40.91 28.46 -12.06
N GLU A 49 -40.92 29.78 -11.86
CA GLU A 49 -41.94 30.64 -11.28
C GLU A 49 -43.42 30.19 -11.37
N ARG A 50 -44.11 30.50 -10.26
CA ARG A 50 -45.48 31.05 -10.18
C ARG A 50 -46.61 30.20 -10.78
N ARG A 51 -47.40 29.59 -9.89
CA ARG A 51 -48.88 29.63 -9.96
C ARG A 51 -49.56 29.35 -8.61
N ARG A 52 -50.09 30.45 -8.05
CA ARG A 52 -51.35 30.61 -7.28
C ARG A 52 -51.74 29.55 -6.23
N ASP A 53 -51.61 29.98 -4.99
CA ASP A 53 -52.69 30.10 -3.99
C ASP A 53 -54.03 29.40 -4.29
N ARG A 54 -54.33 28.34 -3.52
CA ARG A 54 -55.68 27.94 -3.10
C ARG A 54 -55.59 26.96 -1.92
N ARG A 55 -56.03 27.44 -0.76
CA ARG A 55 -56.42 26.62 0.39
C ARG A 55 -57.50 25.61 -0.01
N ARG A 56 -57.31 24.33 0.34
CA ARG A 56 -58.27 23.49 1.08
C ARG A 56 -57.78 22.04 1.20
N ASP A 57 -57.66 21.63 2.46
CA ASP A 57 -58.02 20.34 3.03
C ASP A 57 -57.89 19.13 2.11
N HIS A 58 -56.81 18.37 2.29
CA HIS A 58 -56.82 16.93 2.01
C HIS A 58 -56.23 16.20 3.21
N HIS A 59 -57.01 15.23 3.68
CA HIS A 59 -56.75 14.29 4.76
C HIS A 59 -55.28 13.89 4.89
N HIS A 60 -54.76 13.93 6.12
CA HIS A 60 -53.65 13.09 6.54
C HIS A 60 -54.12 11.64 6.61
N ASP A 61 -54.32 11.02 5.45
CA ASP A 61 -54.19 9.58 5.35
C ASP A 61 -52.69 9.29 5.43
N ARG A 62 -52.27 8.73 6.56
CA ARG A 62 -50.99 8.04 6.68
C ARG A 62 -51.18 6.62 6.18
N PRO A 63 -50.55 6.19 5.08
CA PRO A 63 -50.27 4.79 4.87
C PRO A 63 -48.79 4.52 5.18
N HIS A 64 -48.57 3.55 6.08
CA HIS A 64 -47.45 2.61 6.13
C HIS A 64 -46.07 3.17 5.73
N GLY A 65 -45.15 3.42 6.66
CA GLY A 65 -44.54 2.31 7.38
C GLY A 65 -43.66 1.48 6.45
N ASP A 66 -42.64 2.10 5.85
CA ASP A 66 -41.36 1.48 5.45
C ASP A 66 -40.46 2.60 4.89
N LYS A 67 -39.74 3.28 5.80
CA LYS A 67 -38.72 4.27 5.41
C LYS A 67 -37.54 3.51 4.81
N HIS A 68 -37.45 3.51 3.48
CA HIS A 68 -36.47 2.71 2.77
C HIS A 68 -35.06 3.31 2.89
N GLU A 69 -34.25 2.67 3.70
CA GLU A 69 -32.84 3.00 3.95
C GLU A 69 -31.96 2.21 2.99
N TYR A 70 -31.25 2.90 2.09
CA TYR A 70 -30.19 2.25 1.29
C TYR A 70 -28.89 2.31 2.07
N TRP A 71 -28.35 1.16 2.42
CA TRP A 71 -26.98 1.08 2.93
C TRP A 71 -26.01 0.96 1.75
N LEU A 72 -25.32 2.05 1.45
CA LEU A 72 -24.29 2.15 0.42
C LEU A 72 -22.91 2.08 1.08
N SER A 73 -22.13 1.04 0.77
CA SER A 73 -20.72 1.00 1.15
C SER A 73 -19.84 1.41 -0.02
N VAL A 74 -18.88 2.31 0.23
CA VAL A 74 -17.86 2.70 -0.74
C VAL A 74 -16.49 2.33 -0.19
N ALA A 75 -15.85 1.34 -0.82
CA ALA A 75 -14.52 0.87 -0.45
C ALA A 75 -13.42 1.52 -1.29
N PHE A 76 -12.35 1.98 -0.65
CA PHE A 76 -11.20 2.59 -1.31
C PHE A 76 -9.87 2.07 -0.73
N PRO A 77 -8.80 2.08 -1.54
CA PRO A 77 -7.49 1.65 -1.07
C PRO A 77 -6.82 2.76 -0.25
N VAL A 78 -6.20 2.38 0.87
CA VAL A 78 -5.35 3.27 1.68
C VAL A 78 -3.99 2.62 1.87
N LEU A 79 -2.91 3.37 1.64
CA LEU A 79 -1.57 2.86 1.87
C LEU A 79 -1.26 2.81 3.37
N ARG A 80 -0.75 1.66 3.82
CA ARG A 80 -0.31 1.41 5.20
C ARG A 80 1.17 1.10 5.22
N SER A 81 1.90 1.78 6.11
CA SER A 81 3.30 1.47 6.38
C SER A 81 3.44 0.05 6.90
N SER A 82 4.44 -0.69 6.44
CA SER A 82 4.77 -1.97 7.05
C SER A 82 5.37 -1.71 8.44
N ALA A 83 4.65 -2.10 9.50
CA ALA A 83 5.13 -1.94 10.88
C ALA A 83 6.22 -2.96 11.25
N ARG A 84 6.68 -3.79 10.29
CA ARG A 84 7.74 -4.77 10.52
C ARG A 84 9.07 -4.02 10.58
N HIS A 85 9.51 -3.79 11.81
CA HIS A 85 10.73 -3.11 12.25
C HIS A 85 11.76 -2.96 11.14
N ALA A 86 11.69 -1.79 10.51
CA ALA A 86 12.78 -1.24 9.77
C ALA A 86 14.00 -1.21 10.69
N PHE A 87 15.04 -1.97 10.38
CA PHE A 87 16.35 -1.79 11.00
C PHE A 87 16.73 -0.31 10.87
N ALA A 88 16.69 0.43 11.98
CA ALA A 88 17.03 1.83 12.07
C ALA A 88 18.51 1.92 12.44
N GLY A 89 19.37 1.47 11.53
CA GLY A 89 20.79 1.46 11.80
C GLY A 89 21.63 1.55 10.54
N ASP A 90 22.83 2.07 10.68
CA ASP A 90 23.79 1.99 9.60
C ASP A 90 24.21 0.54 9.41
N VAL A 91 24.38 0.10 8.17
CA VAL A 91 25.05 -1.18 7.93
C VAL A 91 26.52 -0.87 7.71
N SER A 92 27.45 -1.61 8.29
CA SER A 92 28.83 -1.65 7.81
C SER A 92 29.09 -3.05 7.25
N VAL A 93 29.88 -3.12 6.20
CA VAL A 93 30.41 -4.40 5.72
C VAL A 93 31.80 -4.52 6.30
N ASP A 94 31.92 -5.31 7.37
CA ASP A 94 33.20 -5.66 7.95
C ASP A 94 33.75 -6.88 7.20
N GLY A 95 34.71 -6.61 6.33
CA GLY A 95 35.51 -7.59 5.62
C GLY A 95 36.92 -7.05 5.60
N ASP A 96 37.88 -7.94 5.82
CA ASP A 96 39.34 -7.75 5.77
C ASP A 96 39.81 -6.30 5.57
N SER A 97 40.56 -5.71 6.51
CA SER A 97 40.99 -4.29 6.57
C SER A 97 41.52 -3.64 5.25
N LEU A 98 41.78 -4.45 4.23
CA LEU A 98 42.10 -4.10 2.85
C LEU A 98 40.88 -3.76 1.98
N ALA A 99 39.65 -4.01 2.45
CA ALA A 99 38.41 -3.73 1.77
C ALA A 99 38.20 -2.22 1.65
N ARG A 100 38.05 -1.74 0.42
CA ARG A 100 37.75 -0.33 0.15
C ARG A 100 36.36 -0.18 -0.41
N GLU A 101 35.49 0.52 0.33
CA GLU A 101 34.18 0.94 -0.16
C GLU A 101 34.37 2.03 -1.22
N GLN A 102 34.00 1.74 -2.46
CA GLN A 102 34.08 2.69 -3.58
C GLN A 102 32.80 3.50 -3.72
N MET A 103 31.66 2.87 -3.45
CA MET A 103 30.35 3.44 -3.71
C MET A 103 29.33 2.87 -2.74
N ARG A 104 28.48 3.77 -2.25
CA ARG A 104 27.28 3.46 -1.51
C ARG A 104 26.11 4.21 -2.14
N ALA A 105 25.08 3.48 -2.54
CA ALA A 105 23.84 4.05 -3.05
C ALA A 105 22.66 3.46 -2.27
N THR A 106 21.74 4.31 -1.82
CA THR A 106 20.57 3.89 -1.06
C THR A 106 19.32 4.43 -1.71
N VAL A 107 18.31 3.58 -1.86
CA VAL A 107 17.01 3.92 -2.44
C VAL A 107 15.90 3.44 -1.51
N SER A 108 14.96 4.33 -1.23
CA SER A 108 13.73 4.04 -0.50
C SER A 108 12.60 3.78 -1.49
N ILE A 109 12.19 2.52 -1.61
CA ILE A 109 11.04 2.11 -2.43
C ILE A 109 9.73 2.58 -1.77
N ASP A 110 9.73 2.65 -0.44
CA ASP A 110 8.62 3.13 0.37
C ASP A 110 8.27 4.58 0.07
N ASP A 111 9.28 5.45 -0.08
CA ASP A 111 9.05 6.85 -0.41
C ASP A 111 8.54 7.03 -1.84
N ALA A 112 9.08 6.27 -2.80
CA ALA A 112 8.56 6.23 -4.16
C ALA A 112 7.08 5.79 -4.18
N SER A 113 6.75 4.74 -3.42
CA SER A 113 5.37 4.24 -3.31
C SER A 113 4.41 5.28 -2.70
N ARG A 114 4.86 6.05 -1.69
CA ARG A 114 4.07 7.14 -1.12
C ARG A 114 3.87 8.30 -2.10
N VAL A 115 4.88 8.63 -2.90
CA VAL A 115 4.77 9.66 -3.94
C VAL A 115 3.74 9.25 -4.99
N ASP A 116 3.83 8.02 -5.48
CA ASP A 116 2.91 7.49 -6.50
C ASP A 116 1.48 7.38 -5.95
N GLU A 117 1.32 6.93 -4.71
CA GLU A 117 0.00 6.92 -4.06
C GLU A 117 -0.61 8.32 -3.97
N ARG A 118 0.17 9.35 -3.58
CA ARG A 118 -0.34 10.73 -3.53
C ARG A 118 -0.79 11.24 -4.90
N ARG A 119 -0.06 10.88 -5.95
CA ARG A 119 -0.41 11.25 -7.34
C ARG A 119 -1.70 10.56 -7.80
N GLU A 120 -1.87 9.29 -7.46
CA GLU A 120 -3.01 8.48 -7.90
C GLU A 120 -4.25 8.61 -7.02
N ARG A 121 -4.11 9.15 -5.80
CA ARG A 121 -5.17 9.16 -4.77
C ARG A 121 -6.50 9.70 -5.27
N VAL A 122 -6.47 10.83 -5.97
CA VAL A 122 -7.70 11.46 -6.50
C VAL A 122 -8.40 10.54 -7.50
N ALA A 123 -7.65 9.94 -8.42
CA ALA A 123 -8.21 9.02 -9.41
C ALA A 123 -8.76 7.74 -8.74
N MET A 124 -8.08 7.22 -7.72
CA MET A 124 -8.57 6.06 -6.95
C MET A 124 -9.89 6.36 -6.23
N MET A 125 -9.98 7.51 -5.56
CA MET A 125 -11.21 7.93 -4.87
C MET A 125 -12.35 8.19 -5.84
N ALA A 126 -12.09 8.87 -6.96
CA ALA A 126 -13.09 9.11 -8.00
C ALA A 126 -13.67 7.81 -8.56
N ARG A 127 -12.81 6.81 -8.82
CA ARG A 127 -13.25 5.46 -9.23
C ARG A 127 -14.07 4.77 -8.16
N ALA A 128 -13.72 4.92 -6.88
CA ALA A 128 -14.48 4.33 -5.78
C ALA A 128 -15.90 4.93 -5.70
N VAL A 129 -16.02 6.26 -5.77
CA VAL A 129 -17.31 6.95 -5.79
C VAL A 129 -18.14 6.55 -7.01
N ALA A 130 -17.56 6.55 -8.21
CA ALA A 130 -18.26 6.16 -9.43
C ALA A 130 -18.80 4.72 -9.37
N ARG A 131 -18.00 3.79 -8.83
CA ARG A 131 -18.40 2.39 -8.61
C ARG A 131 -19.53 2.28 -7.58
N GLY A 132 -19.49 3.06 -6.50
CA GLY A 132 -20.57 3.15 -5.52
C GLY A 132 -21.88 3.63 -6.16
N ALA A 133 -21.82 4.73 -6.92
CA ALA A 133 -22.99 5.26 -7.65
C ALA A 133 -23.56 4.25 -8.65
N ALA A 134 -22.71 3.54 -9.40
CA ALA A 134 -23.16 2.51 -10.33
C ALA A 134 -23.88 1.35 -9.62
N LYS A 135 -23.35 0.87 -8.47
CA LYS A 135 -24.00 -0.18 -7.66
C LYS A 135 -25.32 0.27 -7.07
N TYR A 136 -25.39 1.51 -6.60
CA TYR A 136 -26.64 2.11 -6.13
C TYR A 136 -27.69 2.12 -7.24
N ALA A 137 -27.33 2.56 -8.46
CA ALA A 137 -28.24 2.57 -9.60
C ALA A 137 -28.75 1.15 -9.94
N VAL A 138 -27.89 0.13 -9.85
CA VAL A 138 -28.29 -1.28 -10.02
C VAL A 138 -29.30 -1.70 -8.95
N ALA A 139 -29.00 -1.49 -7.66
CA ALA A 139 -29.90 -1.87 -6.56
C ALA A 139 -31.26 -1.15 -6.66
N LYS A 140 -31.25 0.15 -6.99
CA LYS A 140 -32.45 0.95 -7.24
C LYS A 140 -33.26 0.41 -8.41
N SER A 141 -32.61 0.09 -9.53
CA SER A 141 -33.31 -0.49 -10.69
C SER A 141 -33.97 -1.85 -10.39
N VAL A 142 -33.36 -2.67 -9.53
CA VAL A 142 -33.94 -3.95 -9.11
C VAL A 142 -35.16 -3.71 -8.22
N LYS A 143 -35.08 -2.76 -7.28
CA LYS A 143 -36.23 -2.34 -6.45
C LYS A 143 -37.38 -1.87 -7.33
N ASP A 144 -37.11 -0.97 -8.27
CA ASP A 144 -38.13 -0.35 -9.12
C ASP A 144 -38.84 -1.39 -10.01
N ARG A 145 -38.15 -2.46 -10.41
CA ARG A 145 -38.70 -3.52 -11.28
C ARG A 145 -39.28 -4.72 -10.53
N LYS A 146 -38.69 -5.12 -9.41
CA LYS A 146 -38.99 -6.38 -8.70
C LYS A 146 -39.52 -6.17 -7.28
N GLY A 147 -39.75 -4.92 -6.88
CA GLY A 147 -40.30 -4.56 -5.58
C GLY A 147 -39.25 -4.50 -4.46
N GLU A 148 -39.74 -4.09 -3.29
CA GLU A 148 -38.92 -3.70 -2.15
C GLU A 148 -37.98 -4.81 -1.64
N THR A 149 -38.50 -6.02 -1.48
CA THR A 149 -37.74 -7.16 -0.96
C THR A 149 -36.57 -7.52 -1.88
N ALA A 150 -36.80 -7.52 -3.20
CA ALA A 150 -35.76 -7.79 -4.18
C ALA A 150 -34.71 -6.67 -4.21
N GLY A 151 -35.12 -5.42 -4.02
CA GLY A 151 -34.23 -4.27 -3.88
C GLY A 151 -33.31 -4.36 -2.65
N LYS A 152 -33.85 -4.75 -1.49
CA LYS A 152 -33.07 -4.96 -0.26
C LYS A 152 -32.03 -6.07 -0.41
N ILE A 153 -32.43 -7.21 -0.98
CA ILE A 153 -31.52 -8.33 -1.27
C ILE A 153 -30.41 -7.88 -2.22
N ALA A 154 -30.77 -7.15 -3.28
CA ALA A 154 -29.80 -6.60 -4.23
C ALA A 154 -28.83 -5.61 -3.55
N ASN A 155 -29.33 -4.75 -2.67
CA ASN A 155 -28.50 -3.79 -1.93
C ASN A 155 -27.46 -4.51 -1.04
N VAL A 156 -27.89 -5.52 -0.27
CA VAL A 156 -26.98 -6.34 0.53
C VAL A 156 -25.96 -7.04 -0.36
N ALA A 157 -26.40 -7.62 -1.48
CA ALA A 157 -25.51 -8.31 -2.40
C ALA A 157 -24.44 -7.38 -3.00
N VAL A 158 -24.82 -6.18 -3.49
CA VAL A 158 -23.84 -5.25 -4.08
C VAL A 158 -22.87 -4.67 -3.04
N THR A 159 -23.32 -4.50 -1.81
CA THR A 159 -22.50 -4.09 -0.66
C THR A 159 -21.52 -5.19 -0.25
N LEU A 160 -21.94 -6.46 -0.17
CA LEU A 160 -21.02 -7.58 0.09
C LEU A 160 -19.95 -7.75 -1.00
N LEU A 161 -20.28 -7.40 -2.24
CA LEU A 161 -19.36 -7.41 -3.37
C LEU A 161 -18.49 -6.14 -3.45
N GLU A 162 -18.57 -5.26 -2.46
CA GLU A 162 -17.75 -4.05 -2.39
C GLU A 162 -16.35 -4.36 -1.89
N ARG A 163 -15.37 -4.20 -2.77
CA ARG A 163 -13.95 -4.35 -2.42
C ARG A 163 -13.10 -3.39 -3.23
N ALA A 164 -12.16 -2.73 -2.57
CA ALA A 164 -11.18 -1.90 -3.23
C ALA A 164 -10.12 -2.76 -3.94
N ASP A 165 -9.58 -2.24 -5.04
CA ASP A 165 -8.37 -2.81 -5.63
C ASP A 165 -7.16 -2.46 -4.77
N VAL A 166 -6.65 -3.46 -4.06
CA VAL A 166 -5.49 -3.34 -3.16
C VAL A 166 -4.26 -4.05 -3.69
N ARG A 167 -4.25 -4.44 -4.96
CA ARG A 167 -3.10 -5.10 -5.57
C ARG A 167 -1.90 -4.15 -5.50
N SER A 168 -0.87 -4.57 -4.77
CA SER A 168 0.39 -3.85 -4.63
C SER A 168 1.55 -4.83 -4.48
N TRP A 169 2.76 -4.34 -4.76
CA TRP A 169 4.00 -5.11 -4.72
C TRP A 169 4.52 -5.24 -3.27
N HIS A 170 3.66 -5.69 -2.35
CA HIS A 170 3.91 -5.69 -0.90
C HIS A 170 5.08 -6.56 -0.44
N LEU A 171 5.62 -7.42 -1.32
CA LEU A 171 6.82 -8.23 -1.06
C LEU A 171 8.12 -7.54 -1.45
N LEU A 172 8.07 -6.36 -2.09
CA LEU A 172 9.28 -5.59 -2.36
C LEU A 172 9.91 -5.15 -1.04
N PRO A 173 11.26 -5.07 -1.00
CA PRO A 173 11.92 -4.48 0.14
C PRO A 173 11.52 -3.01 0.30
N ARG A 174 11.52 -2.54 1.54
CA ARG A 174 11.27 -1.12 1.85
C ARG A 174 12.37 -0.24 1.29
N GLN A 175 13.60 -0.73 1.41
CA GLN A 175 14.82 -0.01 1.08
C GLN A 175 15.83 -0.97 0.44
N LEU A 176 16.48 -0.50 -0.60
CA LEU A 176 17.60 -1.16 -1.28
C LEU A 176 18.85 -0.33 -1.04
N GLU A 177 19.93 -1.01 -0.65
CA GLU A 177 21.24 -0.39 -0.55
C GLU A 177 22.24 -1.20 -1.36
N LEU A 178 23.02 -0.50 -2.18
CA LEU A 178 24.05 -1.04 -3.04
C LEU A 178 25.40 -0.56 -2.52
N ARG A 179 26.27 -1.51 -2.18
CA ARG A 179 27.65 -1.23 -1.80
C ARG A 179 28.60 -1.87 -2.76
N ARG A 180 29.52 -1.09 -3.30
CA ARG A 180 30.59 -1.59 -4.15
C ARG A 180 31.89 -1.56 -3.37
N LEU A 181 32.47 -2.74 -3.17
CA LEU A 181 33.71 -2.95 -2.45
C LEU A 181 34.79 -3.41 -3.43
N THR A 182 36.02 -2.97 -3.21
CA THR A 182 37.21 -3.57 -3.82
C THR A 182 37.87 -4.48 -2.81
N LEU A 183 38.08 -5.74 -3.18
CA LEU A 183 38.71 -6.74 -2.33
C LEU A 183 39.88 -7.39 -3.07
N PRO A 184 40.93 -7.84 -2.36
CA PRO A 184 41.94 -8.71 -2.93
C PRO A 184 41.31 -9.96 -3.56
N VAL A 185 41.94 -10.51 -4.60
CA VAL A 185 41.53 -11.81 -5.16
C VAL A 185 41.69 -12.88 -4.09
N GLY A 186 40.67 -13.72 -3.91
CA GLY A 186 40.66 -14.76 -2.86
C GLY A 186 39.27 -14.99 -2.26
N ALA A 187 39.19 -15.89 -1.28
CA ALA A 187 37.97 -16.12 -0.50
C ALA A 187 37.89 -15.11 0.66
N HIS A 188 36.72 -14.49 0.84
CA HIS A 188 36.47 -13.47 1.84
C HIS A 188 35.16 -13.73 2.59
N ASP A 189 35.19 -13.48 3.88
CA ASP A 189 34.00 -13.43 4.73
C ASP A 189 33.58 -11.99 4.93
N LEU A 190 32.39 -11.66 4.44
CA LEU A 190 31.78 -10.36 4.61
C LEU A 190 30.77 -10.44 5.75
N ARG A 191 31.00 -9.66 6.81
CA ARG A 191 30.04 -9.47 7.89
C ARG A 191 29.25 -8.20 7.65
N LEU A 192 27.92 -8.30 7.69
CA LEU A 192 27.07 -7.14 7.73
C LEU A 192 26.75 -6.87 9.19
N VAL A 193 27.11 -5.67 9.62
CA VAL A 193 26.93 -5.22 10.99
C VAL A 193 25.97 -4.05 10.98
N ILE A 194 24.94 -4.09 11.82
CA ILE A 194 24.00 -2.99 11.99
C ILE A 194 24.33 -2.26 13.28
N THR A 195 24.46 -0.95 13.20
CA THR A 195 24.56 -0.07 14.36
C THR A 195 23.21 0.58 14.61
N ASP A 196 22.50 0.13 15.63
CA ASP A 196 21.16 0.61 16.03
C ASP A 196 21.25 1.33 17.40
N VAL A 197 20.12 1.83 17.92
CA VAL A 197 20.06 2.47 19.25
C VAL A 197 20.51 1.55 20.39
N ASP A 198 20.36 0.24 20.21
CA ASP A 198 20.78 -0.80 21.18
C ASP A 198 22.27 -1.19 21.04
N GLY A 199 23.00 -0.57 20.11
CA GLY A 199 24.40 -0.83 19.83
C GLY A 199 24.65 -1.56 18.50
N GLU A 200 25.89 -2.03 18.33
CA GLU A 200 26.37 -2.69 17.14
C GLU A 200 26.09 -4.20 17.17
N ARG A 201 25.52 -4.75 16.10
CA ARG A 201 25.17 -6.18 15.99
C ARG A 201 25.50 -6.74 14.62
N THR A 202 26.21 -7.86 14.56
CA THR A 202 26.33 -8.61 13.30
C THR A 202 24.98 -9.25 12.97
N VAL A 203 24.46 -8.98 11.78
CA VAL A 203 23.12 -9.43 11.36
C VAL A 203 23.16 -10.46 10.25
N ALA A 204 24.27 -10.52 9.51
CA ALA A 204 24.50 -11.52 8.49
C ALA A 204 25.99 -11.71 8.25
N THR A 205 26.36 -12.90 7.81
CA THR A 205 27.71 -13.21 7.33
C THR A 205 27.57 -13.96 6.03
N THR A 206 28.33 -13.57 5.02
CA THR A 206 28.27 -14.15 3.68
C THR A 206 29.68 -14.36 3.16
N HIS A 207 29.89 -15.49 2.50
CA HIS A 207 31.17 -15.81 1.87
C HIS A 207 31.14 -15.37 0.40
N VAL A 208 32.26 -14.85 -0.10
CA VAL A 208 32.43 -14.52 -1.52
C VAL A 208 33.83 -14.91 -1.98
N VAL A 209 33.93 -15.48 -3.18
CA VAL A 209 35.21 -15.74 -3.84
C VAL A 209 35.41 -14.67 -4.90
N VAL A 210 36.43 -13.83 -4.70
CA VAL A 210 36.75 -12.69 -5.55
C VAL A 210 37.76 -13.12 -6.59
N THR A 211 37.39 -12.97 -7.86
CA THR A 211 38.25 -13.25 -9.01
C THR A 211 38.66 -11.97 -9.73
N ALA A 212 39.90 -11.90 -10.22
CA ALA A 212 40.40 -10.72 -10.92
C ALA A 212 39.54 -10.41 -12.15
N GLY A 213 39.18 -9.13 -12.33
CA GLY A 213 38.48 -8.66 -13.53
C GLY A 213 37.02 -9.12 -13.70
N ALA A 214 36.48 -9.95 -12.79
CA ALA A 214 35.09 -10.39 -12.84
C ALA A 214 34.28 -9.79 -11.67
N PRO A 215 33.08 -9.25 -11.92
CA PRO A 215 32.23 -8.73 -10.86
C PRO A 215 31.64 -9.87 -10.03
N SER A 216 31.71 -9.75 -8.70
CA SER A 216 30.98 -10.62 -7.78
C SER A 216 29.74 -9.89 -7.24
N LEU A 217 28.61 -10.57 -7.18
CA LEU A 217 27.36 -10.03 -6.63
C LEU A 217 26.94 -10.86 -5.44
N VAL A 218 26.66 -10.20 -4.32
CA VAL A 218 26.13 -10.82 -3.12
C VAL A 218 24.87 -10.09 -2.70
N THR A 219 23.82 -10.83 -2.36
CA THR A 219 22.56 -10.26 -1.87
C THR A 219 22.32 -10.70 -0.44
N VAL A 220 22.00 -9.75 0.42
CA VAL A 220 21.70 -9.99 1.83
C VAL A 220 20.35 -9.38 2.17
N ARG A 221 19.48 -10.19 2.78
CA ARG A 221 18.15 -9.77 3.20
C ARG A 221 18.11 -9.62 4.71
N LEU A 222 17.82 -8.40 5.16
CA LEU A 222 17.71 -8.05 6.56
C LEU A 222 16.23 -8.01 6.96
N TRP A 223 15.74 -9.14 7.47
CA TRP A 223 14.38 -9.29 8.00
C TRP A 223 14.42 -9.49 9.52
N ASP A 224 13.59 -8.75 10.25
CA ASP A 224 13.43 -8.95 11.69
C ASP A 224 12.65 -10.24 11.97
N HIS A 225 13.34 -11.24 12.52
CA HIS A 225 12.78 -12.52 12.95
C HIS A 225 12.25 -12.47 14.40
N ARG A 226 12.47 -11.39 15.16
CA ARG A 226 12.03 -11.27 16.57
C ARG A 226 10.52 -11.05 16.73
N GLY A 227 9.78 -10.78 15.64
CA GLY A 227 8.31 -10.79 15.64
C GLY A 227 7.69 -12.19 15.67
N ALA A 228 8.37 -13.21 15.14
CA ALA A 228 7.85 -14.58 15.10
C ALA A 228 7.88 -15.24 16.50
N ALA A 229 8.90 -14.94 17.30
CA ALA A 229 9.04 -15.51 18.65
C ALA A 229 7.99 -15.00 19.65
N ARG A 230 7.44 -13.79 19.48
CA ARG A 230 6.40 -13.24 20.38
C ARG A 230 4.98 -13.71 20.05
N LEU A 231 4.77 -14.25 18.84
CA LEU A 231 3.49 -14.85 18.44
C LEU A 231 3.41 -16.35 18.77
N ALA A 232 4.56 -17.01 18.99
CA ALA A 232 4.62 -18.40 19.45
C ALA A 232 4.48 -18.53 20.99
N SER A 233 4.37 -17.41 21.71
CA SER A 233 4.24 -17.37 23.18
C SER A 233 2.91 -16.75 23.63
N ARG A 234 1.86 -16.82 22.82
CA ARG A 234 0.49 -16.43 23.18
C ARG A 234 -0.50 -17.51 22.79
#